data_AF-A0A397UWH8-F1
#
_entry.id   AF-A0A397UWH8-F1
#
_cell.length_a   1.000
_cell.length_b   1.000
_cell.length_c   1.000
_cell.angle_alpha   90.00
_cell.angle_beta   90.00
_cell.angle_gamma   90.00
#
_symmetry.space_group_name_H-M   'P 1'
#
loop_
_entity.id
_entity.type
_entity.pdbx_description
1 polymer ?
#
loop_
_entity_poly.entity_id
_entity_poly.type
_entity_poly.pdbx_seq_one_letter_code
_entity_poly.pdbx_strand_id
1 'polypeptide(L)'
;MVEKLSSTISRRESQLKVTETYNDRIFRQLLLFIFYLGTVLLGSILKIIKPLHESYFSQKDNFFNVWFVKLGWLWTSLIFVLYSWNVIHDKKPDQFKRSLLRLGLASIYWYLVTQWFFGPSIVDWVYVATGGKCTLEDSNTQLSCKKKGASWSGGHDISGHCLLLIHSSLLLWEELSVLLYWPECVKRAKEHKKYTLSLIFILILWWHMLFMTSVYNFHNFREKLSGTFFGFLYWLMAYTYIFPMFARHLLPSNKDLEDTAS
;
A
#
# COMPACT_ATOMS: atom_id res chain seq x y z
N MET A 1 33.43 29.31 26.03
CA MET A 1 33.49 27.86 26.36
C MET A 1 32.09 27.28 26.62
N VAL A 2 31.26 27.93 27.44
CA VAL A 2 29.88 27.51 27.77
C VAL A 2 28.96 27.45 26.54
N GLU A 3 28.97 28.46 25.67
CA GLU A 3 28.16 28.46 24.43
C GLU A 3 28.54 27.34 23.45
N LYS A 4 29.84 27.02 23.37
CA LYS A 4 30.35 25.92 22.52
C LYS A 4 29.94 24.55 23.07
N LEU A 5 29.86 24.41 24.40
CA LEU A 5 29.37 23.19 25.05
C LEU A 5 27.85 23.04 24.91
N SER A 6 27.09 24.12 25.10
CA SER A 6 25.62 24.15 24.94
C SER A 6 25.19 23.81 23.51
N SER A 7 25.83 24.41 22.51
CA SER A 7 25.58 24.07 21.09
C SER A 7 25.94 22.62 20.75
N THR A 8 26.99 22.07 21.36
CA THR A 8 27.38 20.65 21.15
C THR A 8 26.36 19.69 21.78
N ILE A 9 25.86 20.00 22.97
CA ILE A 9 24.82 19.20 23.65
C ILE A 9 23.51 19.24 22.86
N SER A 10 23.04 20.43 22.47
CA SER A 10 21.85 20.59 21.64
C SER A 10 21.95 19.84 20.31
N ARG A 11 23.12 19.89 19.66
CA ARG A 11 23.38 19.11 18.45
C ARG A 11 23.32 17.60 18.72
N ARG A 12 23.88 17.10 19.82
CA ARG A 12 23.79 15.67 20.18
C ARG A 12 22.35 15.23 20.47
N GLU A 13 21.58 16.02 21.21
CA GLU A 13 20.17 15.74 21.50
C GLU A 13 19.33 15.70 20.23
N SER A 14 19.57 16.60 19.28
CA SER A 14 18.89 16.59 17.98
C SER A 14 19.22 15.32 17.19
N GLN A 15 20.49 14.89 17.17
CA GLN A 15 20.93 13.68 16.49
C GLN A 15 20.36 12.40 17.13
N LEU A 16 20.28 12.35 18.46
CA LEU A 16 19.64 11.27 19.20
C LEU A 16 18.15 11.15 18.85
N LYS A 17 17.40 12.27 18.89
CA LYS A 17 15.97 12.28 18.51
C LYS A 17 15.73 11.85 17.06
N VAL A 18 16.59 12.29 16.13
CA VAL A 18 16.52 11.87 14.72
C VAL A 18 16.78 10.37 14.58
N THR A 19 17.76 9.84 15.29
CA THR A 19 18.12 8.40 15.25
C THR A 19 17.03 7.53 15.86
N GLU A 20 16.44 7.94 16.98
CA GLU A 20 15.32 7.26 17.64
C GLU A 20 14.08 7.22 16.72
N THR A 21 13.73 8.36 16.12
CA THR A 21 12.62 8.46 15.15
C THR A 21 12.85 7.59 13.91
N TYR A 22 14.09 7.46 13.46
CA TYR A 22 14.45 6.58 12.33
C TYR A 22 14.33 5.10 12.70
N ASN A 23 14.84 4.69 13.86
CA ASN A 23 14.75 3.31 14.33
C ASN A 23 13.30 2.89 14.56
N ASP A 24 12.48 3.75 15.17
CA ASP A 24 11.05 3.52 15.37
C ASP A 24 10.30 3.35 14.04
N ARG A 25 10.71 4.11 13.02
CA ARG A 25 10.20 3.94 11.66
C ARG A 25 10.53 2.57 11.11
N ILE A 26 11.80 2.17 11.09
CA ILE A 26 12.20 0.84 10.57
C ILE A 26 11.47 -0.27 11.32
N PHE A 27 11.41 -0.19 12.64
CA PHE A 27 10.76 -1.20 13.46
C PHE A 27 9.28 -1.36 13.08
N ARG A 28 8.54 -0.25 12.95
CA ARG A 28 7.15 -0.29 12.47
C ARG A 28 7.04 -0.85 11.06
N GLN A 29 7.92 -0.45 10.16
CA GLN A 29 7.94 -0.97 8.79
C GLN A 29 8.13 -2.51 8.80
N LEU A 30 9.04 -3.02 9.61
CA LEU A 30 9.25 -4.46 9.79
C LEU A 30 7.99 -5.15 10.34
N LEU A 31 7.33 -4.57 11.35
CA LEU A 31 6.10 -5.11 11.90
C LEU A 31 4.97 -5.18 10.86
N LEU A 32 4.78 -4.14 10.06
CA LEU A 32 3.78 -4.13 8.98
C LEU A 32 4.11 -5.19 7.92
N PHE A 33 5.39 -5.32 7.56
CA PHE A 33 5.84 -6.34 6.61
C PHE A 33 5.51 -7.75 7.12
N ILE A 34 5.89 -8.05 8.37
CA ILE A 34 5.61 -9.35 9.01
C ILE A 34 4.11 -9.59 9.13
N PHE A 35 3.32 -8.57 9.48
CA PHE A 35 1.87 -8.68 9.64
C PHE A 35 1.16 -9.05 8.33
N TYR A 36 1.44 -8.34 7.25
CA TYR A 36 0.79 -8.61 5.95
C TYR A 36 1.31 -9.89 5.31
N LEU A 37 2.62 -10.16 5.39
CA LEU A 37 3.18 -11.43 4.91
C LEU A 37 2.60 -12.61 5.70
N GLY A 38 2.57 -12.50 7.03
CA GLY A 38 1.97 -13.49 7.93
C GLY A 38 0.49 -13.71 7.64
N THR A 39 -0.28 -12.67 7.32
CA THR A 39 -1.70 -12.79 6.93
C THR A 39 -1.86 -13.64 5.66
N VAL A 40 -1.02 -13.44 4.64
CA VAL A 40 -1.08 -14.20 3.38
C VAL A 40 -0.63 -15.65 3.59
N LEU A 41 0.44 -15.86 4.38
CA LEU A 41 0.92 -17.20 4.72
C LEU A 41 -0.12 -17.97 5.54
N LEU A 42 -0.68 -17.34 6.58
CA LEU A 42 -1.73 -17.93 7.41
C LEU A 42 -2.95 -18.31 6.58
N GLY A 43 -3.45 -17.41 5.73
CA GLY A 43 -4.57 -17.72 4.84
C GLY A 43 -4.27 -18.88 3.90
N SER A 44 -3.04 -18.96 3.38
CA SER A 44 -2.60 -20.05 2.51
C SER A 44 -2.48 -21.40 3.24
N ILE A 45 -2.00 -21.39 4.49
CA ILE A 45 -1.92 -22.58 5.35
C ILE A 45 -3.34 -23.05 5.73
N LEU A 46 -4.21 -22.12 6.13
CA LEU A 46 -5.60 -22.44 6.47
C LEU A 46 -6.34 -23.11 5.30
N LYS A 47 -6.09 -22.67 4.06
CA LYS A 47 -6.61 -23.32 2.85
C LYS A 47 -6.17 -24.79 2.75
N ILE A 48 -4.91 -25.10 3.05
CA ILE A 48 -4.36 -26.47 2.98
C ILE A 48 -5.00 -27.34 4.07
N ILE A 49 -5.16 -26.81 5.28
CA ILE A 49 -5.71 -27.55 6.43
C ILE A 49 -7.23 -27.76 6.30
N LYS A 50 -7.95 -26.72 5.89
CA LYS A 50 -9.41 -26.75 5.70
C LYS A 50 -9.76 -26.15 4.35
N PRO A 51 -9.87 -26.98 3.29
CA PRO A 51 -10.45 -26.52 2.04
C PRO A 51 -11.91 -26.12 2.30
N LEU A 52 -12.16 -24.82 2.35
CA LEU A 52 -13.50 -24.28 2.57
C LEU A 52 -14.37 -24.57 1.35
N HIS A 53 -15.60 -25.03 1.61
CA HIS A 53 -16.62 -25.16 0.58
C HIS A 53 -16.98 -23.80 -0.04
N GLU A 54 -17.56 -23.83 -1.23
CA GLU A 54 -18.01 -22.63 -1.92
C GLU A 54 -18.94 -21.81 -1.02
N SER A 55 -18.48 -20.62 -0.67
CA SER A 55 -19.20 -19.66 0.18
C SER A 55 -19.38 -18.35 -0.58
N TYR A 56 -20.15 -17.43 -0.02
CA TYR A 56 -20.38 -16.09 -0.57
C TYR A 56 -19.08 -15.38 -0.98
N PHE A 57 -18.03 -15.49 -0.17
CA PHE A 57 -16.71 -14.90 -0.44
C PHE A 57 -15.88 -15.62 -1.53
N SER A 58 -16.29 -16.82 -1.94
CA SER A 58 -15.69 -17.55 -3.06
C SER A 58 -16.21 -17.05 -4.42
N GLN A 59 -17.38 -16.40 -4.44
CA GLN A 59 -17.97 -15.90 -5.68
C GLN A 59 -17.25 -14.63 -6.13
N LYS A 60 -16.83 -14.57 -7.40
CA LYS A 60 -16.12 -13.42 -8.00
C LYS A 60 -16.99 -12.17 -8.08
N ASP A 61 -18.30 -12.33 -8.03
CA ASP A 61 -19.29 -11.25 -8.16
C ASP A 61 -19.94 -10.88 -6.83
N ASN A 62 -19.33 -11.30 -5.71
CA ASN A 62 -19.79 -10.87 -4.39
C ASN A 62 -19.70 -9.34 -4.24
N PHE A 63 -20.61 -8.77 -3.44
CA PHE A 63 -20.74 -7.32 -3.26
C PHE A 63 -19.42 -6.66 -2.87
N PHE A 64 -18.68 -7.26 -1.93
CA PHE A 64 -17.41 -6.73 -1.47
C PHE A 64 -16.34 -6.73 -2.57
N ASN A 65 -16.27 -7.78 -3.39
CA ASN A 65 -15.29 -7.85 -4.46
C ASN A 65 -15.57 -6.82 -5.56
N VAL A 66 -16.83 -6.69 -5.97
CA VAL A 66 -17.22 -5.77 -7.05
C VAL A 66 -17.12 -4.31 -6.62
N TRP A 67 -17.66 -3.96 -5.45
CA TRP A 67 -17.73 -2.56 -5.02
C TRP A 67 -16.50 -2.08 -4.27
N PHE A 68 -15.82 -2.95 -3.53
CA PHE A 68 -14.66 -2.55 -2.74
C PHE A 68 -13.36 -2.94 -3.40
N VAL A 69 -13.16 -4.20 -3.79
CA VAL A 69 -11.82 -4.59 -4.27
C VAL A 69 -11.55 -4.10 -5.69
N LYS A 70 -12.48 -4.27 -6.64
CA LYS A 70 -12.31 -3.76 -8.02
C LYS A 70 -12.18 -2.24 -8.06
N LEU A 71 -12.83 -1.52 -7.15
CA LEU A 71 -12.72 -0.06 -7.00
C LEU A 71 -11.78 0.35 -5.86
N GLY A 72 -10.92 -0.56 -5.39
CA GLY A 72 -10.17 -0.36 -4.13
C GLY A 72 -9.24 0.83 -4.17
N TRP A 73 -8.64 1.11 -5.33
CA TRP A 73 -7.80 2.28 -5.52
C TRP A 73 -8.57 3.60 -5.38
N LEU A 74 -9.81 3.66 -5.86
CA LEU A 74 -10.66 4.84 -5.76
C LEU A 74 -10.97 5.17 -4.30
N TRP A 75 -11.39 4.17 -3.52
CA TRP A 75 -11.70 4.34 -2.10
C TRP A 75 -10.48 4.73 -1.28
N THR A 76 -9.32 4.10 -1.55
CA THR A 76 -8.05 4.44 -0.92
C THR A 76 -7.66 5.88 -1.23
N SER A 77 -7.72 6.29 -2.50
CA SER A 77 -7.39 7.66 -2.92
C SER A 77 -8.31 8.69 -2.28
N LEU A 78 -9.62 8.41 -2.23
CA LEU A 78 -10.62 9.28 -1.61
C LEU A 78 -10.33 9.50 -0.12
N ILE A 79 -10.14 8.41 0.65
CA ILE A 79 -9.85 8.50 2.07
C ILE A 79 -8.49 9.15 2.32
N PHE A 80 -7.47 8.81 1.53
CA PHE A 80 -6.15 9.42 1.60
C PHE A 80 -6.22 10.95 1.45
N VAL A 81 -6.97 11.43 0.45
CA VAL A 81 -7.15 12.86 0.19
C VAL A 81 -7.91 13.53 1.33
N LEU A 82 -9.04 12.95 1.77
CA LEU A 82 -9.86 13.51 2.83
C LEU A 82 -9.10 13.57 4.17
N TYR A 83 -8.37 12.51 4.51
CA TYR A 83 -7.57 12.44 5.73
C TYR A 83 -6.40 13.42 5.67
N SER A 84 -5.65 13.42 4.56
CA SER A 84 -4.52 14.34 4.38
C SER A 84 -4.96 15.80 4.46
N TRP A 85 -6.07 16.17 3.81
CA TRP A 85 -6.57 17.54 3.77
C TRP A 85 -7.05 18.04 5.14
N ASN A 86 -7.86 17.23 5.84
CA ASN A 86 -8.52 17.67 7.07
C ASN A 86 -7.66 17.41 8.33
N VAL A 87 -6.91 16.31 8.38
CA VAL A 87 -6.19 15.90 9.61
C VAL A 87 -4.71 16.26 9.56
N ILE A 88 -4.02 15.96 8.47
CA ILE A 88 -2.55 16.12 8.39
C ILE A 88 -2.17 17.57 8.08
N HIS A 89 -2.78 18.17 7.06
CA HIS A 89 -2.38 19.48 6.55
C HIS A 89 -3.23 20.64 7.04
N ASP A 90 -4.35 20.37 7.73
CA ASP A 90 -5.29 21.41 8.21
C ASP A 90 -5.60 22.45 7.12
N LYS A 91 -6.02 21.96 5.96
CA LYS A 91 -6.40 22.77 4.79
C LYS A 91 -5.28 23.69 4.25
N LYS A 92 -4.01 23.45 4.62
CA LYS A 92 -2.85 24.19 4.07
C LYS A 92 -2.48 23.64 2.68
N PRO A 93 -2.71 24.40 1.59
CA PRO A 93 -2.58 23.87 0.23
C PRO A 93 -1.13 23.50 -0.14
N ASP A 94 -0.14 24.25 0.36
CA ASP A 94 1.26 24.02 -0.02
C ASP A 94 1.84 22.73 0.54
N GLN A 95 1.41 22.33 1.74
CA GLN A 95 1.82 21.06 2.32
C GLN A 95 1.00 19.91 1.72
N PHE A 96 -0.28 20.15 1.42
CA PHE A 96 -1.15 19.16 0.78
C PHE A 96 -0.66 18.71 -0.60
N LYS A 97 -0.03 19.61 -1.39
CA LYS A 97 0.62 19.25 -2.67
C LYS A 97 1.61 18.09 -2.51
N ARG A 98 2.34 18.01 -1.39
CA ARG A 98 3.30 16.92 -1.12
C ARG A 98 2.58 15.57 -0.95
N SER A 99 1.45 15.54 -0.25
CA SER A 99 0.60 14.34 -0.16
C SER A 99 0.05 13.93 -1.53
N LEU A 100 -0.38 14.89 -2.34
CA LEU A 100 -0.85 14.59 -3.70
C LEU A 100 0.25 14.02 -4.59
N LEU A 101 1.49 14.52 -4.47
CA LEU A 101 2.64 13.95 -5.18
C LEU A 101 2.88 12.49 -4.76
N ARG A 102 2.82 12.17 -3.47
CA ARG A 102 2.93 10.78 -2.99
C ARG A 102 1.84 9.88 -3.56
N LEU A 103 0.59 10.35 -3.54
CA LEU A 103 -0.54 9.60 -4.11
C LEU A 103 -0.39 9.43 -5.63
N GLY A 104 0.11 10.45 -6.32
CA GLY A 104 0.40 10.40 -7.76
C GLY A 104 1.47 9.36 -8.09
N LEU A 105 2.60 9.37 -7.36
CA LEU A 105 3.66 8.37 -7.53
C LEU A 105 3.17 6.94 -7.25
N ALA A 106 2.36 6.77 -6.20
CA ALA A 106 1.73 5.48 -5.89
C ALA A 106 0.76 5.02 -7.00
N SER A 107 -0.04 5.95 -7.53
CA SER A 107 -0.97 5.69 -8.65
C SER A 107 -0.23 5.29 -9.91
N ILE A 108 0.85 6.00 -10.24
CA ILE A 108 1.71 5.69 -11.39
C ILE A 108 2.29 4.29 -11.24
N TYR A 109 2.83 3.96 -10.07
CA TYR A 109 3.34 2.62 -9.81
C TYR A 109 2.27 1.54 -10.04
N TRP A 110 1.10 1.68 -9.39
CA TRP A 110 0.02 0.71 -9.53
C TRP A 110 -0.46 0.57 -10.98
N TYR A 111 -0.60 1.69 -11.69
CA TYR A 111 -1.03 1.71 -13.09
C TYR A 111 0.01 1.07 -14.02
N LEU A 112 1.30 1.35 -13.83
CA LEU A 112 2.37 0.72 -14.61
C LEU A 112 2.38 -0.80 -14.39
N VAL A 113 2.25 -1.27 -13.15
CA VAL A 113 2.25 -2.71 -12.89
C VAL A 113 1.01 -3.41 -13.45
N THR A 114 -0.17 -2.77 -13.38
CA THR A 114 -1.44 -3.46 -13.67
C THR A 114 -2.07 -3.16 -15.04
N GLN A 115 -1.83 -2.00 -15.65
CA GLN A 115 -2.56 -1.52 -16.84
C GLN A 115 -1.68 -1.10 -18.04
N TRP A 116 -0.37 -0.95 -17.85
CA TRP A 116 0.62 -0.28 -18.73
C TRP A 116 0.17 0.17 -20.16
N PHE A 117 0.27 1.48 -20.43
CA PHE A 117 -0.28 2.20 -21.60
C PHE A 117 0.38 1.95 -22.98
N PHE A 118 1.57 1.33 -23.03
CA PHE A 118 2.32 1.01 -24.26
C PHE A 118 2.34 -0.49 -24.62
N GLY A 119 1.39 -1.29 -24.13
CA GLY A 119 1.36 -2.72 -24.43
C GLY A 119 0.62 -3.57 -23.39
N PRO A 120 0.96 -4.86 -23.26
CA PRO A 120 0.50 -5.70 -22.15
C PRO A 120 0.99 -5.12 -20.81
N SER A 121 0.20 -5.26 -19.74
CA SER A 121 0.66 -4.89 -18.39
C SER A 121 1.86 -5.75 -17.96
N ILE A 122 2.63 -5.31 -16.97
CA ILE A 122 3.75 -6.13 -16.42
C ILE A 122 3.22 -7.50 -15.97
N VAL A 123 2.02 -7.53 -15.39
CA VAL A 123 1.35 -8.78 -15.02
C VAL A 123 1.07 -9.66 -16.24
N ASP A 124 0.52 -9.10 -17.32
CA ASP A 124 0.24 -9.84 -18.56
C ASP A 124 1.53 -10.35 -19.23
N TRP A 125 2.60 -9.55 -19.19
CA TRP A 125 3.94 -9.94 -19.63
C TRP A 125 4.48 -11.14 -18.85
N VAL A 126 4.43 -11.11 -17.52
CA VAL A 126 4.84 -12.24 -16.68
C VAL A 126 3.97 -13.46 -16.98
N TYR A 127 2.68 -13.26 -17.18
CA TYR A 127 1.74 -14.35 -17.42
C TYR A 127 2.01 -15.07 -18.75
N VAL A 128 2.23 -14.31 -19.83
CA VAL A 128 2.63 -14.86 -21.14
C VAL A 128 4.02 -15.49 -21.09
N ALA A 129 5.01 -14.80 -20.49
CA ALA A 129 6.39 -15.27 -20.43
C ALA A 129 6.54 -16.59 -19.64
N THR A 130 5.67 -16.84 -18.68
CA THR A 130 5.65 -18.09 -17.89
C THR A 130 4.84 -19.21 -18.55
N GLY A 131 4.38 -19.01 -19.79
CA GLY A 131 3.71 -20.03 -20.60
C GLY A 131 2.18 -19.91 -20.64
N GLY A 132 1.61 -18.77 -20.22
CA GLY A 132 0.18 -18.50 -20.36
C GLY A 132 -0.23 -18.33 -21.83
N LYS A 133 -1.30 -19.02 -22.23
CA LYS A 133 -1.82 -18.98 -23.60
C LYS A 133 -3.35 -18.85 -23.61
N CYS A 134 -3.85 -18.13 -24.61
CA CYS A 134 -5.27 -18.11 -24.91
C CYS A 134 -5.66 -19.41 -25.62
N THR A 135 -6.87 -19.91 -25.36
CA THR A 135 -7.44 -21.05 -26.10
C THR A 135 -7.65 -20.71 -27.58
N LEU A 136 -7.78 -19.43 -27.93
CA LEU A 136 -7.74 -18.94 -29.31
C LEU A 136 -6.30 -18.51 -29.65
N GLU A 137 -5.73 -19.05 -30.73
CA GLU A 137 -4.35 -18.77 -31.15
C GLU A 137 -4.10 -17.28 -31.50
N ASP A 138 -5.15 -16.53 -31.85
CA ASP A 138 -5.07 -15.13 -32.30
C ASP A 138 -5.11 -14.07 -31.19
N SER A 139 -4.55 -14.34 -30.00
CA SER A 139 -4.53 -13.34 -28.92
C SER A 139 -3.31 -13.45 -28.01
N ASN A 140 -2.44 -12.44 -28.09
CA ASN A 140 -1.21 -12.34 -27.30
C ASN A 140 -1.41 -11.69 -25.91
N THR A 141 -2.63 -11.28 -25.55
CA THR A 141 -2.94 -10.67 -24.24
C THR A 141 -4.15 -11.32 -23.56
N GLN A 142 -4.12 -11.40 -22.24
CA GLN A 142 -5.22 -11.97 -21.45
C GLN A 142 -6.51 -11.16 -21.63
N LEU A 143 -6.41 -9.83 -21.73
CA LEU A 143 -7.54 -8.93 -21.91
C LEU A 143 -8.24 -9.15 -23.25
N SER A 144 -7.47 -9.25 -24.36
CA SER A 144 -8.03 -9.52 -25.69
C SER A 144 -8.68 -10.91 -25.75
N CYS A 145 -8.07 -11.91 -25.11
CA CYS A 145 -8.60 -13.27 -25.04
C CYS A 145 -9.97 -13.29 -24.33
N LYS A 146 -10.06 -12.64 -23.15
CA LYS A 146 -11.31 -12.53 -22.39
C LYS A 146 -12.39 -11.74 -23.14
N LYS A 147 -12.02 -10.67 -23.85
CA LYS A 147 -12.96 -9.90 -24.68
C LYS A 147 -13.58 -10.73 -25.81
N LYS A 148 -12.82 -11.69 -26.36
CA LYS A 148 -13.29 -12.65 -27.37
C LYS A 148 -14.09 -13.83 -26.77
N GLY A 149 -14.35 -13.83 -25.46
CA GLY A 149 -15.07 -14.92 -24.78
C GLY A 149 -14.25 -16.19 -24.59
N ALA A 150 -12.95 -16.16 -24.90
CA ALA A 150 -12.07 -17.31 -24.77
C ALA A 150 -11.46 -17.42 -23.37
N SER A 151 -11.16 -18.66 -22.97
CA SER A 151 -10.45 -18.94 -21.73
C SER A 151 -8.94 -18.78 -21.92
N TRP A 152 -8.27 -18.32 -20.88
CA TRP A 152 -6.82 -18.28 -20.79
C TRP A 152 -6.35 -19.37 -19.82
N SER A 153 -5.31 -20.11 -20.19
CA SER A 153 -4.81 -21.24 -19.40
C SER A 153 -3.28 -21.35 -19.43
N GLY A 154 -2.72 -21.97 -18.39
CA GLY A 154 -1.27 -22.04 -18.19
C GLY A 154 -0.66 -20.73 -17.72
N GLY A 155 0.62 -20.76 -17.32
CA GLY A 155 1.37 -19.59 -16.85
C GLY A 155 1.17 -19.24 -15.36
N HIS A 156 1.77 -18.13 -14.94
CA HIS A 156 1.73 -17.59 -13.58
C HIS A 156 0.99 -16.25 -13.56
N ASP A 157 -0.23 -16.24 -12.99
CA ASP A 157 -1.06 -15.04 -12.88
C ASP A 157 -0.80 -14.31 -11.56
N ILE A 158 -0.11 -13.16 -11.61
CA ILE A 158 0.19 -12.40 -10.38
C ILE A 158 -1.13 -11.92 -9.74
N SER A 159 -1.31 -12.22 -8.44
CA SER A 159 -2.52 -11.81 -7.71
C SER A 159 -2.63 -10.27 -7.59
N GLY A 160 -3.42 -9.67 -8.49
CA GLY A 160 -3.69 -8.23 -8.48
C GLY A 160 -4.45 -7.75 -7.23
N HIS A 161 -5.23 -8.63 -6.60
CA HIS A 161 -5.95 -8.32 -5.35
C HIS A 161 -4.97 -8.20 -4.19
N CYS A 162 -4.01 -9.13 -4.05
CA CYS A 162 -2.97 -9.04 -3.04
C CYS A 162 -2.12 -7.77 -3.24
N LEU A 163 -1.71 -7.50 -4.49
CA LEU A 163 -0.96 -6.31 -4.85
C LEU A 163 -1.71 -5.03 -4.44
N LEU A 164 -2.95 -4.85 -4.91
CA LEU A 164 -3.72 -3.63 -4.68
C LEU A 164 -4.03 -3.42 -3.20
N LEU A 165 -4.43 -4.47 -2.47
CA LEU A 165 -4.81 -4.35 -1.06
C LEU A 165 -3.61 -4.05 -0.16
N ILE A 166 -2.46 -4.69 -0.39
CA ILE A 166 -1.24 -4.41 0.37
C ILE A 166 -0.73 -3.00 0.03
N HIS A 167 -0.62 -2.67 -1.26
CA HIS A 167 -0.17 -1.36 -1.71
C HIS A 167 -1.04 -0.23 -1.13
N SER A 168 -2.36 -0.38 -1.19
CA SER A 168 -3.33 0.57 -0.63
C SER A 168 -3.21 0.70 0.88
N SER A 169 -3.08 -0.42 1.59
CA SER A 169 -3.00 -0.43 3.05
C SER A 169 -1.72 0.24 3.54
N LEU A 170 -0.57 -0.07 2.93
CA LEU A 170 0.71 0.52 3.32
C LEU A 170 0.73 2.04 3.09
N LEU A 171 0.14 2.51 2.00
CA LEU A 171 -0.01 3.94 1.75
C LEU A 171 -0.82 4.64 2.87
N LEU A 172 -1.92 4.04 3.30
CA LEU A 172 -2.75 4.57 4.39
C LEU A 172 -2.06 4.48 5.76
N TRP A 173 -1.28 3.42 6.01
CA TRP A 173 -0.48 3.28 7.23
C TRP A 173 0.54 4.40 7.39
N GLU A 174 1.17 4.84 6.30
CA GLU A 174 2.14 5.94 6.35
C GLU A 174 1.48 7.26 6.80
N GLU A 175 0.29 7.58 6.29
CA GLU A 175 -0.48 8.75 6.72
C GLU A 175 -0.98 8.62 8.17
N LEU A 176 -1.43 7.42 8.57
CA LEU A 176 -1.89 7.17 9.95
C LEU A 176 -0.74 7.27 10.95
N SER A 177 0.47 6.85 10.54
CA SER A 177 1.64 6.81 11.42
C SER A 177 2.05 8.21 11.90
N VAL A 178 1.70 9.27 11.18
CA VAL A 178 1.95 10.67 11.57
C VAL A 178 1.46 11.00 12.98
N LEU A 179 0.38 10.35 13.41
CA LEU A 179 -0.18 10.52 14.75
C LEU A 179 0.79 10.12 15.87
N LEU A 180 1.78 9.27 15.58
CA LEU A 180 2.75 8.80 16.57
C LEU A 180 3.82 9.85 16.91
N TYR A 181 4.13 10.76 15.98
CA TYR A 181 5.22 11.72 16.14
C TYR A 181 4.74 13.18 16.18
N TRP A 182 3.50 13.46 15.77
CA TRP A 182 2.97 14.83 15.70
C TRP A 182 1.78 15.03 16.65
N PRO A 183 1.98 15.58 17.87
CA PRO A 183 0.92 15.74 18.85
C PRO A 183 -0.21 16.70 18.41
N GLU A 184 0.10 17.72 17.60
CA GLU A 184 -0.95 18.59 17.02
C GLU A 184 -1.83 17.85 16.00
N CYS A 185 -1.30 16.85 15.28
CA CYS A 185 -2.14 15.96 14.46
C CYS A 185 -3.07 15.13 15.34
N VAL A 186 -2.66 14.70 16.53
CA VAL A 186 -3.52 13.92 17.44
C VAL A 186 -4.72 14.74 17.89
N LYS A 187 -4.54 16.03 18.21
CA LYS A 187 -5.67 16.92 18.55
C LYS A 187 -6.65 17.04 17.38
N ARG A 188 -6.14 17.34 16.18
CA ARG A 188 -6.95 17.43 14.96
C ARG A 188 -7.64 16.10 14.59
N ALA A 189 -6.98 14.97 14.79
CA ALA A 189 -7.55 13.65 14.56
C ALA A 189 -8.72 13.34 15.51
N LYS A 190 -8.69 13.88 16.74
CA LYS A 190 -9.81 13.79 17.70
C LYS A 190 -10.97 14.70 17.29
N GLU A 191 -10.69 15.94 16.90
CA GLU A 191 -11.71 16.89 16.40
C GLU A 191 -12.39 16.38 15.13
N HIS A 192 -11.61 15.81 14.22
CA HIS A 192 -12.07 15.27 12.96
C HIS A 192 -12.15 13.73 12.97
N LYS A 193 -12.65 13.16 14.08
CA LYS A 193 -12.71 11.70 14.31
C LYS A 193 -13.32 10.91 13.16
N LYS A 194 -14.27 11.49 12.41
CA LYS A 194 -14.92 10.83 11.27
C LYS A 194 -13.92 10.35 10.22
N TYR A 195 -12.93 11.17 9.85
CA TYR A 195 -11.94 10.79 8.83
C TYR A 195 -10.97 9.74 9.35
N THR A 196 -10.54 9.86 10.61
CA THR A 196 -9.68 8.87 11.26
C THR A 196 -10.39 7.51 11.37
N LEU A 197 -11.65 7.50 11.78
CA LEU A 197 -12.46 6.28 11.86
C LEU A 197 -12.71 5.68 10.47
N SER A 198 -13.00 6.50 9.45
CA SER A 198 -13.13 6.03 8.07
C SER A 198 -11.84 5.40 7.54
N LEU A 199 -10.68 5.98 7.85
CA LEU A 199 -9.38 5.43 7.46
C LEU A 199 -9.13 4.08 8.15
N ILE A 200 -9.33 3.99 9.46
CA ILE A 200 -9.19 2.74 10.21
C ILE A 200 -10.17 1.68 9.69
N PHE A 201 -11.41 2.06 9.40
CA PHE A 201 -12.41 1.17 8.82
C PHE A 201 -11.95 0.60 7.48
N ILE A 202 -11.45 1.45 6.56
CA ILE A 202 -10.91 0.98 5.28
C ILE A 202 -9.70 0.07 5.47
N LEU A 203 -8.79 0.37 6.41
CA LEU A 203 -7.65 -0.51 6.70
C LEU A 203 -8.09 -1.90 7.18
N ILE A 204 -9.08 -1.96 8.10
CA ILE A 204 -9.65 -3.22 8.58
C ILE A 204 -10.31 -3.97 7.42
N LEU A 205 -11.05 -3.27 6.56
CA LEU A 205 -11.68 -3.86 5.40
C LEU A 205 -10.65 -4.42 4.41
N TRP A 206 -9.57 -3.70 4.11
CA TRP A 206 -8.49 -4.18 3.25
C TRP A 206 -7.76 -5.39 3.83
N TRP A 207 -7.48 -5.38 5.13
CA TRP A 207 -6.92 -6.54 5.80
C TRP A 207 -7.86 -7.75 5.72
N HIS A 208 -9.14 -7.56 6.01
CA HIS A 208 -10.14 -8.64 5.93
C HIS A 208 -10.26 -9.19 4.51
N MET A 209 -10.32 -8.32 3.50
CA MET A 209 -10.39 -8.74 2.09
C MET A 209 -9.10 -9.44 1.64
N LEU A 210 -7.94 -9.02 2.14
CA LEU A 210 -6.67 -9.70 1.86
C LEU A 210 -6.66 -11.09 2.47
N PHE A 211 -7.12 -11.22 3.72
CA PHE A 211 -7.26 -12.50 4.39
C PHE A 211 -8.22 -13.43 3.64
N MET A 212 -9.42 -12.95 3.28
CA MET A 212 -10.39 -13.72 2.49
C MET A 212 -9.81 -14.12 1.13
N THR A 213 -9.13 -13.21 0.42
CA THR A 213 -8.46 -13.54 -0.86
C THR A 213 -7.36 -14.60 -0.69
N SER A 214 -6.68 -14.61 0.46
CA SER A 214 -5.63 -15.57 0.79
C SER A 214 -6.19 -16.94 1.15
N VAL A 215 -7.34 -16.98 1.81
CA VAL A 215 -8.04 -18.20 2.21
C VAL A 215 -8.81 -18.84 1.04
N TYR A 216 -9.49 -18.04 0.21
CA TYR A 216 -10.30 -18.54 -0.91
C TYR A 216 -9.46 -18.78 -2.18
N ASN A 217 -10.01 -19.61 -3.07
CA ASN A 217 -9.30 -20.27 -4.16
C ASN A 217 -9.18 -19.40 -5.44
N PHE A 218 -8.73 -18.15 -5.31
CA PHE A 218 -8.57 -17.27 -6.47
C PHE A 218 -7.24 -17.46 -7.21
N HIS A 219 -6.18 -17.85 -6.49
CA HIS A 219 -4.82 -17.98 -7.03
C HIS A 219 -4.01 -19.05 -6.28
N ASN A 220 -2.96 -19.54 -6.94
CA ASN A 220 -1.97 -20.44 -6.35
C ASN A 220 -1.11 -19.72 -5.28
N PHE A 221 -0.44 -20.48 -4.41
CA PHE A 221 0.42 -19.90 -3.37
C PHE A 221 1.51 -19.00 -3.96
N ARG A 222 2.16 -19.45 -5.04
CA ARG A 222 3.22 -18.70 -5.73
C ARG A 222 2.71 -17.38 -6.31
N GLU A 223 1.52 -17.40 -6.91
CA GLU A 223 0.85 -16.23 -7.48
C GLU A 223 0.49 -15.19 -6.41
N LYS A 224 -0.02 -15.65 -5.26
CA LYS A 224 -0.25 -14.81 -4.08
C LYS A 224 1.04 -14.19 -3.57
N LEU A 225 2.11 -14.97 -3.44
CA LEU A 225 3.42 -14.48 -2.99
C LEU A 225 3.99 -13.40 -3.93
N SER A 226 3.87 -13.60 -5.25
CA SER A 226 4.29 -12.58 -6.22
C SER A 226 3.46 -11.30 -6.13
N GLY A 227 2.15 -11.40 -5.94
CA GLY A 227 1.28 -10.23 -5.72
C GLY A 227 1.65 -9.47 -4.45
N THR A 228 1.94 -10.19 -3.36
CA THR A 228 2.46 -9.63 -2.11
C THR A 228 3.78 -8.89 -2.31
N PHE A 229 4.72 -9.49 -3.04
CA PHE A 229 6.01 -8.87 -3.36
C PHE A 229 5.82 -7.52 -4.09
N PHE A 230 5.03 -7.49 -5.17
CA PHE A 230 4.72 -6.25 -5.88
C PHE A 230 3.87 -5.28 -5.03
N GLY A 231 3.07 -5.75 -4.07
CA GLY A 231 2.39 -4.88 -3.12
C GLY A 231 3.37 -4.10 -2.23
N PHE A 232 4.43 -4.76 -1.75
CA PHE A 232 5.46 -4.15 -0.90
C PHE A 232 6.52 -3.35 -1.66
N LEU A 233 6.82 -3.73 -2.91
CA LEU A 233 7.94 -3.20 -3.67
C LEU A 233 7.94 -1.66 -3.72
N TYR A 234 6.82 -1.04 -4.09
CA TYR A 234 6.71 0.42 -4.10
C TYR A 234 6.99 1.03 -2.73
N TRP A 235 6.41 0.45 -1.68
CA TRP A 235 6.51 1.02 -0.35
C TRP A 235 7.94 0.93 0.19
N LEU A 236 8.64 -0.19 -0.01
CA LEU A 236 10.07 -0.33 0.32
C LEU A 236 10.92 0.66 -0.46
N MET A 237 10.72 0.76 -1.78
CA MET A 237 11.49 1.69 -2.62
C MET A 237 11.21 3.15 -2.24
N ALA A 238 9.95 3.54 -2.08
CA ALA A 238 9.55 4.91 -1.84
C ALA A 238 9.85 5.36 -0.39
N TYR A 239 9.38 4.61 0.61
CA TYR A 239 9.40 5.06 2.01
C TYR A 239 10.65 4.63 2.79
N THR A 240 11.36 3.58 2.36
CA THR A 240 12.61 3.16 3.01
C THR A 240 13.84 3.75 2.31
N TYR A 241 13.81 3.91 0.98
CA TYR A 241 14.99 4.36 0.22
C TYR A 241 14.84 5.77 -0.37
N ILE A 242 13.90 5.99 -1.29
CA ILE A 242 13.83 7.22 -2.10
C ILE A 242 13.49 8.45 -1.27
N PHE A 243 12.40 8.43 -0.49
CA PHE A 243 11.98 9.60 0.28
C PHE A 243 12.99 9.94 1.39
N PRO A 244 13.51 9.00 2.19
CA PRO A 244 14.51 9.35 3.21
C PRO A 244 15.82 9.89 2.63
N MET A 245 16.27 9.37 1.48
CA MET A 245 17.57 9.68 0.88
C MET A 245 17.55 10.91 -0.05
N PHE A 246 16.53 11.03 -0.90
CA PHE A 246 16.50 12.03 -1.98
C PHE A 246 15.36 13.04 -1.86
N ALA A 247 14.26 12.70 -1.17
CA ALA A 247 13.06 13.54 -1.13
C ALA A 247 12.43 13.62 0.27
N ARG A 248 13.23 14.03 1.27
CA ARG A 248 12.81 14.04 2.69
C ARG A 248 11.55 14.88 2.91
N HIS A 249 11.44 16.00 2.19
CA HIS A 249 10.28 16.89 2.20
C HIS A 249 8.96 16.22 1.77
N LEU A 250 9.01 15.07 1.09
CA LEU A 250 7.83 14.28 0.73
C LEU A 250 7.38 13.36 1.86
N LEU A 251 8.18 13.12 2.90
CA LEU A 251 7.75 12.33 4.04
C LEU A 251 6.61 13.07 4.78
N PRO A 252 5.66 12.34 5.37
CA PRO A 252 4.63 12.94 6.18
C PRO A 252 5.23 13.31 7.56
N SER A 253 5.95 14.43 7.61
CA SER A 253 6.62 14.99 8.79
C SER A 253 6.28 16.48 8.93
N ASN A 254 6.37 17.01 10.15
CA ASN A 254 6.21 18.44 10.37
C ASN A 254 7.38 19.21 9.76
N LYS A 255 7.10 20.23 8.94
CA LYS A 255 8.10 21.18 8.43
C LYS A 255 8.89 21.84 9.56
N ASP A 256 8.24 22.15 10.68
CA ASP A 256 8.90 22.84 11.80
C ASP A 256 10.01 21.97 12.46
N LEU A 257 9.93 20.64 12.30
CA LEU A 257 10.98 19.71 12.72
C LEU A 257 12.11 19.57 11.68
N GLU A 258 11.82 19.84 10.40
CA GLU A 258 12.84 19.88 9.33
C GLU A 258 13.69 21.14 9.43
N ASP A 259 13.06 22.30 9.66
CA ASP A 259 13.72 23.61 9.74
C ASP A 259 14.53 23.81 11.04
N THR A 260 14.28 22.99 12.08
CA THR A 260 15.08 23.00 13.32
C THR A 260 16.30 22.06 13.27
N ALA A 261 16.39 21.21 12.26
CA ALA A 261 17.48 20.24 12.06
C ALA A 261 18.47 20.64 10.95
N SER A 262 18.17 21.69 10.19
CA SER A 262 19.04 22.33 9.19
C SER A 262 19.80 23.51 9.78
#